data_AF-A0A9N9HAX8-F1
#
_entry.id   AF-A0A9N9HAX8-F1
#
_cell.length_a   1.000
_cell.length_b   1.000
_cell.length_c   1.000
_cell.angle_alpha   90.00
_cell.angle_beta   90.00
_cell.angle_gamma   90.00
#
_symmetry.space_group_name_H-M   'P 1'
#
loop_
_entity.id
_entity.type
_entity.pdbx_description
1 polymer ?
#
loop_
_entity_poly.entity_id
_entity_poly.type
_entity_poly.pdbx_seq_one_letter_code
_entity_poly.pdbx_strand_id
1 'polypeptide(L)'
;RQGYDKESIQRFSNLKSTIGLTRKIMRFGKPIEHLQHATKALNEVDEFAKFTTIGQQLGYAIYLFWDTFAWVHNAGVYKFQQIKRINENANRFWLIGLVFSVIHGLYKLHKNGYQYNFMRRASKARFAESSEQSNVKSETASLMKERKAVIRQLVQDLLDIILPATALGYVHFEDGFVGLTAVISSIMGAQTHWKKVNGTK
;
A
#
# COMPACT_ATOMS: atom_id res chain seq x y z
N ARG A 1 36.78 9.19 11.59
CA ARG A 1 35.64 8.24 11.55
C ARG A 1 36.23 6.84 11.71
N GLN A 2 36.15 6.23 12.89
CA GLN A 2 36.63 4.86 13.09
C GLN A 2 35.75 3.94 12.23
N GLY A 3 36.34 3.33 11.20
CA GLY A 3 35.64 2.37 10.35
C GLY A 3 35.38 1.11 11.15
N TYR A 4 34.13 0.64 11.15
CA TYR A 4 33.78 -0.68 11.69
C TYR A 4 34.61 -1.76 10.98
N ASP A 5 34.88 -2.85 11.70
CA ASP A 5 35.56 -4.02 11.16
C ASP A 5 34.80 -4.58 9.92
N LYS A 6 35.56 -4.98 8.89
CA LYS A 6 35.03 -5.49 7.61
C LYS A 6 34.19 -6.75 7.81
N GLU A 7 34.56 -7.61 8.76
CA GLU A 7 33.82 -8.82 9.06
C GLU A 7 32.42 -8.48 9.60
N SER A 8 32.35 -7.53 10.52
CA SER A 8 31.09 -7.01 11.07
C SER A 8 30.19 -6.43 9.97
N ILE A 9 30.74 -5.62 9.05
CA ILE A 9 30.00 -5.07 7.91
C ILE A 9 29.44 -6.20 7.02
N GLN A 10 30.25 -7.22 6.74
CA GLN A 10 29.82 -8.35 5.92
C GLN A 10 28.72 -9.17 6.60
N ARG A 11 28.82 -9.42 7.91
CA ARG A 11 27.81 -10.12 8.70
C ARG A 11 26.46 -9.39 8.62
N PHE A 12 26.44 -8.07 8.83
CA PHE A 12 25.21 -7.27 8.70
C PHE A 12 24.66 -7.25 7.28
N SER A 13 25.53 -7.17 6.26
CA SER A 13 25.13 -7.22 4.86
C SER A 13 24.45 -8.56 4.50
N ASN A 14 25.05 -9.68 4.94
CA ASN A 14 24.48 -11.01 4.74
C ASN A 14 23.13 -11.15 5.43
N LEU A 15 23.02 -10.71 6.69
CA LEU A 15 21.77 -10.73 7.44
C LEU A 15 20.67 -9.92 6.71
N LYS A 16 21.00 -8.70 6.26
CA LYS A 16 20.09 -7.85 5.48
C LYS A 16 19.62 -8.55 4.20
N SER A 17 20.54 -9.17 3.47
CA SER A 17 20.24 -9.91 2.24
C SER A 17 19.29 -11.09 2.51
N THR A 18 19.61 -11.93 3.49
CA THR A 18 18.81 -13.09 3.87
C THR A 18 17.40 -12.68 4.30
N ILE A 19 17.26 -11.66 5.16
CA ILE A 19 15.95 -11.14 5.58
C ILE A 19 15.17 -10.60 4.36
N GLY A 20 15.86 -9.88 3.46
CA GLY A 20 15.27 -9.36 2.23
C GLY A 20 14.72 -10.46 1.33
N LEU A 21 15.48 -11.54 1.14
CA LEU A 21 15.06 -12.70 0.35
C LEU A 21 13.87 -13.43 0.99
N THR A 22 13.92 -13.67 2.30
CA THR A 22 12.82 -14.31 3.05
C THR A 22 11.54 -13.47 2.93
N ARG A 23 11.64 -12.13 3.03
CA ARG A 23 10.48 -11.25 2.85
C ARG A 23 9.90 -11.29 1.43
N LYS A 24 10.73 -11.52 0.41
CA LYS A 24 10.25 -11.61 -0.97
C LYS A 24 9.53 -12.93 -1.23
N ILE A 25 10.07 -14.07 -0.78
CA ILE A 25 9.39 -15.36 -0.97
C ILE A 25 8.04 -15.44 -0.25
N MET A 26 7.88 -14.77 0.91
CA MET A 26 6.59 -14.66 1.59
C MET A 26 5.49 -13.95 0.76
N ARG A 27 5.87 -13.26 -0.33
CA ARG A 27 4.93 -12.61 -1.26
C ARG A 27 4.64 -13.49 -2.48
N PHE A 28 5.23 -14.67 -2.58
CA PHE A 28 4.89 -15.63 -3.61
C PHE A 28 3.42 -16.03 -3.49
N GLY A 29 2.67 -15.98 -4.59
CA GLY A 29 1.22 -16.19 -4.61
C GLY A 29 0.37 -14.94 -4.37
N LYS A 30 0.93 -13.84 -3.82
CA LYS A 30 0.21 -12.56 -3.70
C LYS A 30 -0.32 -12.00 -5.03
N PRO A 31 0.30 -12.20 -6.21
CA PRO A 31 -0.32 -11.79 -7.47
C PRO A 31 -1.74 -12.34 -7.65
N ILE A 32 -2.01 -13.58 -7.22
CA ILE A 32 -3.31 -14.22 -7.34
C ILE A 32 -4.32 -13.54 -6.41
N GLU A 33 -3.93 -13.20 -5.18
CA GLU A 33 -4.79 -12.44 -4.26
C GLU A 33 -5.18 -11.09 -4.86
N HIS A 34 -4.23 -10.37 -5.47
CA HIS A 34 -4.52 -9.11 -6.15
C HIS A 34 -5.46 -9.28 -7.35
N LEU A 35 -5.30 -10.33 -8.16
CA LEU A 35 -6.24 -10.64 -9.24
C LEU A 35 -7.65 -10.94 -8.70
N GLN A 36 -7.77 -11.68 -7.58
CA GLN A 36 -9.05 -11.91 -6.92
C GLN A 36 -9.69 -10.59 -6.43
N HIS A 37 -8.89 -9.67 -5.90
CA HIS A 37 -9.36 -8.34 -5.51
C HIS A 37 -9.81 -7.50 -6.72
N ALA A 38 -9.10 -7.59 -7.85
CA ALA A 38 -9.52 -6.95 -9.10
C ALA A 38 -10.87 -7.50 -9.59
N THR A 39 -11.05 -8.83 -9.55
CA THR A 39 -12.34 -9.46 -9.92
C THR A 39 -13.46 -9.02 -8.98
N LYS A 40 -13.21 -8.93 -7.66
CA LYS A 40 -14.20 -8.43 -6.70
C LYS A 40 -14.61 -6.98 -7.00
N ALA A 41 -13.67 -6.15 -7.44
CA ALA A 41 -13.95 -4.75 -7.80
C ALA A 41 -14.88 -4.60 -9.00
N LEU A 42 -15.03 -5.62 -9.86
CA LEU A 42 -15.99 -5.60 -10.97
C LEU A 42 -17.45 -5.42 -10.50
N ASN A 43 -17.75 -5.86 -9.28
CA ASN A 43 -19.07 -5.72 -8.66
C ASN A 43 -19.32 -4.34 -8.03
N GLU A 44 -18.32 -3.46 -8.01
CA GLU A 44 -18.49 -2.09 -7.50
C GLU A 44 -19.47 -1.33 -8.41
N VAL A 45 -20.42 -0.59 -7.83
CA VAL A 45 -21.41 0.16 -8.62
C VAL A 45 -20.80 1.43 -9.19
N ASP A 46 -19.92 2.06 -8.42
CA ASP A 46 -19.23 3.28 -8.79
C ASP A 46 -18.13 2.99 -9.83
N GLU A 47 -18.35 3.43 -11.07
CA GLU A 47 -17.47 3.15 -12.21
C GLU A 47 -16.05 3.70 -12.01
N PHE A 48 -15.92 4.88 -11.38
CA PHE A 48 -14.61 5.47 -11.15
C PHE A 48 -13.85 4.75 -10.04
N ALA A 49 -14.55 4.41 -8.95
CA ALA A 49 -13.99 3.60 -7.86
C ALA A 49 -13.58 2.20 -8.37
N LYS A 50 -14.41 1.59 -9.24
CA LYS A 50 -14.13 0.32 -9.92
C LYS A 50 -12.85 0.39 -10.74
N PHE A 51 -12.79 1.34 -11.68
CA PHE A 51 -11.64 1.49 -12.58
C PHE A 51 -10.34 1.69 -11.80
N THR A 52 -10.35 2.59 -10.82
CA THR A 52 -9.17 2.89 -10.01
C THR A 52 -8.72 1.71 -9.15
N THR A 53 -9.68 0.96 -8.58
CA THR A 53 -9.38 -0.25 -7.81
C THR A 53 -8.81 -1.35 -8.71
N ILE A 54 -9.39 -1.59 -9.88
CA ILE A 54 -8.87 -2.59 -10.83
C ILE A 54 -7.45 -2.23 -11.26
N GLY A 55 -7.21 -0.97 -11.65
CA GLY A 55 -5.88 -0.47 -12.03
C GLY A 55 -4.84 -0.67 -10.91
N GLN A 56 -5.21 -0.34 -9.67
CA GLN A 56 -4.36 -0.59 -8.49
C GLN A 56 -4.00 -2.07 -8.35
N GLN A 57 -5.01 -2.95 -8.34
CA GLN A 57 -4.81 -4.37 -8.09
C GLN A 57 -4.03 -5.05 -9.22
N LEU A 58 -4.28 -4.68 -10.48
CA LEU A 58 -3.49 -5.17 -11.63
C LEU A 58 -2.04 -4.70 -11.56
N GLY A 59 -1.79 -3.43 -11.20
CA GLY A 59 -0.45 -2.90 -10.98
C GLY A 59 0.32 -3.73 -9.93
N TYR A 60 -0.31 -4.01 -8.79
CA TYR A 60 0.29 -4.85 -7.74
C TYR A 60 0.48 -6.31 -8.16
N ALA A 61 -0.46 -6.89 -8.89
CA ALA A 61 -0.32 -8.26 -9.40
C ALA A 61 0.89 -8.39 -10.34
N ILE A 62 1.03 -7.48 -11.31
CA ILE A 62 2.13 -7.50 -12.27
C ILE A 62 3.46 -7.18 -11.59
N TYR A 63 3.48 -6.23 -10.65
CA TYR A 63 4.65 -5.94 -9.81
C TYR A 63 5.16 -7.21 -9.11
N LEU A 64 4.29 -7.89 -8.36
CA LEU A 64 4.67 -9.05 -7.56
C LEU A 64 5.02 -10.28 -8.42
N PHE A 65 4.46 -10.36 -9.63
CA PHE A 65 4.88 -11.32 -10.64
C PHE A 65 6.34 -11.08 -11.04
N TRP A 66 6.72 -9.85 -11.40
CA TRP A 66 8.13 -9.51 -11.68
C TRP A 66 9.04 -9.66 -10.46
N ASP A 67 8.57 -9.30 -9.26
CA ASP A 67 9.34 -9.47 -8.01
C ASP A 67 9.65 -10.94 -7.70
N THR A 68 8.79 -11.87 -8.15
CA THR A 68 9.05 -13.31 -8.06
C THR A 68 10.25 -13.71 -8.91
N PHE A 69 10.36 -13.22 -10.16
CA PHE A 69 11.56 -13.46 -10.99
C PHE A 69 12.81 -12.80 -10.40
N ALA A 70 12.67 -11.59 -9.85
CA ALA A 70 13.76 -10.94 -9.14
C ALA A 70 14.22 -11.77 -7.93
N TRP A 71 13.30 -12.39 -7.20
CA TRP A 71 13.62 -13.30 -6.10
C TRP A 71 14.35 -14.55 -6.61
N VAL A 72 13.84 -15.22 -7.66
CA VAL A 72 14.49 -16.40 -8.27
C VAL A 72 15.95 -16.10 -8.65
N HIS A 73 16.22 -14.91 -9.20
CA HIS A 73 17.57 -14.44 -9.49
C HIS A 73 18.44 -14.34 -8.24
N ASN A 74 17.94 -13.61 -7.23
CA ASN A 74 18.71 -13.25 -6.05
C ASN A 74 18.92 -14.44 -5.10
N ALA A 75 18.00 -15.40 -5.10
CA ALA A 75 18.12 -16.67 -4.38
C ALA A 75 19.12 -17.64 -5.03
N GLY A 76 19.59 -17.35 -6.25
CA GLY A 76 20.55 -18.20 -6.96
C GLY A 76 19.93 -19.40 -7.70
N VAL A 77 18.60 -19.49 -7.75
CA VAL A 77 17.89 -20.58 -8.46
C VAL A 77 18.11 -20.50 -9.97
N TYR A 78 18.00 -19.30 -10.54
CA TYR A 78 18.30 -19.07 -11.96
C TYR A 78 18.78 -17.63 -12.19
N LYS A 79 19.92 -17.45 -12.87
CA LYS A 79 20.52 -16.15 -13.14
C LYS A 79 20.06 -15.57 -14.49
N PHE A 80 19.02 -14.74 -14.44
CA PHE A 80 18.60 -13.95 -15.60
C PHE A 80 19.67 -12.95 -16.06
N GLN A 81 19.92 -12.88 -17.37
CA GLN A 81 20.85 -11.91 -17.98
C GLN A 81 20.35 -10.46 -17.81
N GLN A 82 19.03 -10.23 -17.87
CA GLN A 82 18.42 -8.90 -17.84
C GLN A 82 17.77 -8.57 -16.49
N ILE A 83 18.44 -8.91 -15.36
CA ILE A 83 17.91 -8.67 -14.01
C ILE A 83 17.58 -7.19 -13.74
N LYS A 84 18.33 -6.26 -14.34
CA LYS A 84 18.03 -4.82 -14.23
C LYS A 84 16.64 -4.50 -14.77
N ARG A 85 16.30 -4.99 -15.97
CA ARG A 85 14.99 -4.78 -16.60
C ARG A 85 13.85 -5.42 -15.81
N ILE A 86 14.07 -6.60 -15.22
CA ILE A 86 13.11 -7.26 -14.33
C ILE A 86 12.78 -6.36 -13.14
N ASN A 87 13.80 -5.83 -12.45
CA ASN A 87 13.60 -4.95 -11.31
C ASN A 87 12.98 -3.60 -11.71
N GLU A 88 13.37 -3.02 -12.85
CA GLU A 88 12.75 -1.80 -13.38
C GLU A 88 11.27 -2.01 -13.68
N ASN A 89 10.91 -3.10 -14.36
CA ASN A 89 9.50 -3.43 -14.62
C ASN A 89 8.72 -3.62 -13.31
N ALA A 90 9.28 -4.35 -12.35
CA ALA A 90 8.65 -4.50 -11.03
C ALA A 90 8.35 -3.14 -10.39
N ASN A 91 9.33 -2.23 -10.35
CA ASN A 91 9.15 -0.89 -9.79
C ASN A 91 8.16 -0.03 -10.58
N ARG A 92 8.14 -0.12 -11.92
CA ARG A 92 7.16 0.60 -12.77
C ARG A 92 5.73 0.20 -12.43
N PHE A 93 5.46 -1.10 -12.36
CA PHE A 93 4.12 -1.60 -12.04
C PHE A 93 3.73 -1.36 -10.58
N TRP A 94 4.71 -1.37 -9.67
CA TRP A 94 4.47 -0.98 -8.28
C TRP A 94 4.05 0.50 -8.20
N LEU A 95 4.77 1.38 -8.89
CA LEU A 95 4.45 2.80 -8.98
C LEU A 95 3.06 3.04 -9.60
N ILE A 96 2.73 2.33 -10.69
CA ILE A 96 1.39 2.41 -11.31
C ILE A 96 0.32 2.02 -10.28
N GLY A 97 0.50 0.91 -9.56
CA GLY A 97 -0.44 0.47 -8.52
C GLY A 97 -0.62 1.51 -7.41
N LEU A 98 0.47 2.13 -6.96
CA LEU A 98 0.45 3.20 -5.95
C LEU A 98 -0.26 4.46 -6.45
N VAL A 99 -0.03 4.87 -7.71
CA VAL A 99 -0.72 6.02 -8.31
C VAL A 99 -2.22 5.79 -8.36
N PHE A 100 -2.66 4.62 -8.81
CA PHE A 100 -4.09 4.26 -8.78
C PHE A 100 -4.65 4.23 -7.34
N SER A 101 -3.87 3.72 -6.37
CA SER A 101 -4.25 3.74 -4.94
C SER A 101 -4.46 5.16 -4.42
N VAL A 102 -3.55 6.09 -4.76
CA VAL A 102 -3.67 7.49 -4.38
C VAL A 102 -4.89 8.15 -5.02
N ILE A 103 -5.10 7.95 -6.32
CA ILE A 103 -6.28 8.49 -7.02
C ILE A 103 -7.57 7.95 -6.38
N HIS A 104 -7.63 6.64 -6.12
CA HIS A 104 -8.78 6.01 -5.46
C HIS A 104 -9.02 6.58 -4.05
N GLY A 105 -7.96 6.74 -3.26
CA GLY A 105 -8.04 7.27 -1.90
C GLY A 105 -8.50 8.73 -1.87
N LEU A 106 -8.01 9.58 -2.77
CA LEU A 106 -8.45 10.97 -2.89
C LEU A 106 -9.93 11.05 -3.30
N TYR A 107 -10.34 10.21 -4.24
CA TYR A 107 -11.74 10.12 -4.66
C TYR A 107 -12.66 9.71 -3.51
N LYS A 108 -12.32 8.64 -2.76
CA LYS A 108 -13.07 8.24 -1.57
C LYS A 108 -13.09 9.33 -0.50
N LEU A 109 -11.98 10.02 -0.28
CA LEU A 109 -11.90 11.09 0.71
C LEU A 109 -12.85 12.26 0.39
N HIS A 110 -12.96 12.59 -0.90
CA HIS A 110 -13.89 13.59 -1.40
C HIS A 110 -15.35 13.14 -1.21
N LYS A 111 -15.68 11.93 -1.68
CA LYS A 111 -17.03 11.34 -1.59
C LYS A 111 -17.52 11.23 -0.14
N ASN A 112 -16.67 10.73 0.77
CA ASN A 112 -17.00 10.62 2.19
C ASN A 112 -17.19 11.99 2.85
N GLY A 113 -16.45 13.00 2.41
CA GLY A 113 -16.61 14.38 2.88
C GLY A 113 -17.97 14.97 2.49
N TYR A 114 -18.41 14.72 1.26
CA TYR A 114 -19.74 15.12 0.80
C TYR A 114 -20.85 14.41 1.59
N GLN A 115 -20.78 13.08 1.70
CA GLN A 115 -21.77 12.27 2.44
C GLN A 115 -21.87 12.69 3.91
N TYR A 116 -20.74 12.88 4.58
CA TYR A 116 -20.72 13.32 5.98
C TYR A 116 -21.39 14.69 6.18
N ASN A 117 -21.08 15.66 5.30
CA ASN A 117 -21.68 16.99 5.37
C ASN A 117 -23.18 16.96 5.08
N PHE A 118 -23.61 16.13 4.13
CA PHE A 118 -25.03 15.94 3.81
C PHE A 118 -25.81 15.36 4.99
N MET A 119 -25.34 14.24 5.56
CA MET A 119 -25.98 13.57 6.70
C MET A 119 -26.10 14.48 7.91
N ARG A 120 -25.04 15.23 8.23
CA ARG A 120 -25.03 16.16 9.37
C ARG A 120 -25.97 17.35 9.17
N ARG A 121 -26.22 17.78 7.93
CA ARG A 121 -27.18 18.85 7.63
C ARG A 121 -28.61 18.30 7.70
N ALA A 122 -28.86 17.14 7.10
CA ALA A 122 -30.16 16.46 7.15
C ALA A 122 -30.60 16.17 8.59
N SER A 123 -29.67 15.71 9.45
CA SER A 123 -29.94 15.40 10.85
C SER A 123 -30.19 16.62 11.73
N LYS A 124 -29.69 17.81 11.35
CA LYS A 124 -29.97 19.07 12.06
C LYS A 124 -31.29 19.70 11.63
N ALA A 125 -31.72 19.44 10.39
CA ALA A 125 -32.96 19.94 9.84
C ALA A 125 -34.18 19.12 10.27
N ARG A 126 -34.00 17.83 10.61
CA ARG A 126 -35.05 16.97 11.15
C ARG A 126 -35.06 17.04 12.69
N PHE A 127 -36.22 17.35 13.28
CA PHE A 127 -36.50 17.02 14.68
C PHE A 127 -36.66 15.50 14.78
N ALA A 128 -35.53 14.77 14.71
CA ALA A 128 -35.53 13.33 14.54
C ALA A 128 -35.85 12.60 15.86
N GLU A 129 -36.68 11.56 15.78
CA GLU A 129 -36.91 10.60 16.87
C GLU A 129 -35.58 9.96 17.32
N SER A 130 -35.54 9.46 18.55
CA SER A 130 -34.33 8.90 19.17
C SER A 130 -33.68 7.75 18.38
N SER A 131 -34.48 6.99 17.63
CA SER A 131 -34.06 5.88 16.76
C SER A 131 -33.39 6.34 15.45
N GLU A 132 -33.92 7.37 14.79
CA GLU A 132 -33.32 7.92 13.56
C GLU A 132 -32.03 8.68 13.89
N GLN A 133 -31.98 9.34 15.06
CA GLN A 133 -30.78 10.01 15.54
C GLN A 133 -29.65 9.04 15.93
N SER A 134 -29.97 7.84 16.43
CA SER A 134 -28.96 6.81 16.75
C SER A 134 -28.37 6.19 15.47
N ASN A 135 -29.19 5.95 14.45
CA ASN A 135 -28.75 5.47 13.14
C ASN A 135 -27.80 6.46 12.46
N VAL A 136 -28.14 7.75 12.43
CA VAL A 136 -27.26 8.79 11.87
C VAL A 136 -25.93 8.88 12.63
N LYS A 137 -25.94 8.75 13.97
CA LYS A 137 -24.70 8.73 14.76
C LYS A 137 -23.82 7.52 14.40
N SER A 138 -24.43 6.35 14.21
CA SER A 138 -23.72 5.13 13.81
C SER A 138 -23.09 5.27 12.42
N GLU A 139 -23.86 5.77 11.44
CA GLU A 139 -23.40 5.96 10.06
C GLU A 139 -22.32 7.05 9.95
N THR A 140 -22.45 8.14 10.70
CA THR A 140 -21.40 9.17 10.73
C THR A 140 -20.12 8.66 11.40
N ALA A 141 -20.23 7.82 12.43
CA ALA A 141 -19.07 7.18 13.05
C ALA A 141 -18.39 6.18 12.10
N SER A 142 -19.16 5.40 11.33
CA SER A 142 -18.61 4.48 10.33
C SER A 142 -17.89 5.23 9.20
N LEU A 143 -18.46 6.34 8.70
CA LEU A 143 -17.81 7.23 7.73
C LEU A 143 -16.51 7.84 8.26
N MET A 144 -16.46 8.23 9.54
CA MET A 144 -15.23 8.73 10.16
C MET A 144 -14.16 7.64 10.27
N LYS A 145 -14.56 6.40 10.59
CA LYS A 145 -13.64 5.25 10.63
C LYS A 145 -13.06 4.96 9.26
N GLU A 146 -13.91 4.94 8.22
CA GLU A 146 -13.46 4.78 6.83
C GLU A 146 -12.53 5.91 6.41
N ARG A 147 -12.89 7.17 6.70
CA ARG A 147 -12.05 8.35 6.40
C ARG A 147 -10.66 8.24 7.02
N LYS A 148 -10.58 7.84 8.30
CA LYS A 148 -9.29 7.61 8.98
C LYS A 148 -8.47 6.50 8.31
N ALA A 149 -9.12 5.43 7.87
CA ALA A 149 -8.46 4.34 7.15
C ALA A 149 -7.91 4.82 5.79
N VAL A 150 -8.71 5.57 5.02
CA VAL A 150 -8.31 6.14 3.72
C VAL A 150 -7.14 7.10 3.86
N ILE A 151 -7.18 8.04 4.82
CA ILE A 151 -6.07 8.99 5.06
C ILE A 151 -4.79 8.23 5.41
N ARG A 152 -4.90 7.21 6.27
CA ARG A 152 -3.73 6.42 6.68
C ARG A 152 -3.13 5.66 5.49
N GLN A 153 -3.96 5.09 4.63
CA GLN A 153 -3.50 4.44 3.40
C GLN A 153 -2.84 5.45 2.45
N LEU A 154 -3.44 6.63 2.25
CA LEU A 154 -2.85 7.68 1.42
C LEU A 154 -1.47 8.11 1.91
N VAL A 155 -1.32 8.33 3.22
CA VAL A 155 0.00 8.66 3.80
C VAL A 155 1.00 7.54 3.54
N GLN A 156 0.59 6.28 3.70
CA GLN A 156 1.46 5.15 3.42
C GLN A 156 1.83 5.06 1.94
N ASP A 157 0.88 5.21 1.02
CA ASP A 157 1.12 5.15 -0.42
C ASP A 157 2.06 6.27 -0.88
N LEU A 158 1.91 7.49 -0.34
CA LEU A 158 2.79 8.62 -0.64
C LEU A 158 4.24 8.38 -0.16
N LEU A 159 4.40 7.76 1.01
CA LEU A 159 5.73 7.35 1.48
C LEU A 159 6.30 6.22 0.61
N ASP A 160 5.47 5.24 0.26
CA ASP A 160 5.87 4.09 -0.54
C ASP A 160 6.26 4.48 -1.97
N ILE A 161 5.66 5.54 -2.56
CA ILE A 161 6.01 6.06 -3.90
C ILE A 161 7.48 6.44 -4.02
N ILE A 162 8.10 6.92 -2.93
CA ILE A 162 9.50 7.33 -2.92
C ILE A 162 10.42 6.17 -3.32
N LEU A 163 10.07 4.94 -2.94
CA LEU A 163 10.88 3.74 -3.17
C LEU A 163 10.99 3.37 -4.67
N PRO A 164 9.91 3.06 -5.40
CA PRO A 164 9.99 2.77 -6.82
C PRO A 164 10.37 4.01 -7.64
N ALA A 165 9.99 5.23 -7.23
CA ALA A 165 10.39 6.44 -7.96
C ALA A 165 11.91 6.66 -7.91
N THR A 166 12.54 6.45 -6.75
CA THR A 166 14.01 6.53 -6.62
C THR A 166 14.68 5.36 -7.36
N ALA A 167 14.15 4.14 -7.24
CA ALA A 167 14.68 2.97 -7.92
C ALA A 167 14.64 3.08 -9.46
N LEU A 168 13.67 3.83 -10.00
CA LEU A 168 13.56 4.13 -11.43
C LEU A 168 14.36 5.37 -11.87
N GLY A 169 14.94 6.11 -10.93
CA GLY A 169 15.67 7.35 -11.20
C GLY A 169 14.79 8.53 -11.56
N TYR A 170 13.49 8.51 -11.22
CA TYR A 170 12.58 9.64 -11.45
C TYR A 170 12.79 10.77 -10.43
N VAL A 171 13.28 10.43 -9.24
CA VAL A 171 13.61 11.36 -8.16
C VAL A 171 14.95 10.96 -7.55
N HIS A 172 15.70 11.94 -7.08
CA HIS A 172 17.00 11.72 -6.42
C HIS A 172 16.90 12.18 -4.97
N PHE A 173 16.82 11.22 -4.07
CA PHE A 173 16.86 11.44 -2.62
C PHE A 173 18.11 10.79 -2.04
N GLU A 174 18.61 11.34 -0.93
CA GLU A 174 19.70 10.71 -0.18
C GLU A 174 19.26 9.34 0.36
N ASP A 175 20.17 8.36 0.33
CA ASP A 175 19.92 6.99 0.80
C ASP A 175 19.37 6.94 2.24
N GLY A 176 19.79 7.89 3.09
CA GLY A 176 19.29 8.02 4.46
C GLY A 176 17.80 8.39 4.53
N PHE A 177 17.35 9.31 3.66
CA PHE A 177 15.95 9.72 3.58
C PHE A 177 15.06 8.61 3.02
N VAL A 178 15.53 7.91 1.99
CA VAL A 178 14.85 6.72 1.43
C VAL A 178 14.74 5.61 2.49
N GLY A 179 15.79 5.41 3.29
CA GLY A 179 15.77 4.50 4.43
C GLY A 179 14.74 4.89 5.48
N LEU A 180 14.68 6.18 5.86
CA LEU A 180 13.74 6.68 6.86
C LEU A 180 12.27 6.49 6.43
N THR A 181 11.96 6.84 5.18
CA THR A 181 10.61 6.67 4.62
C THR A 181 10.19 5.20 4.59
N ALA A 182 11.11 4.29 4.23
CA ALA A 182 10.89 2.85 4.29
C ALA A 182 10.62 2.34 5.72
N VAL A 183 11.33 2.88 6.73
CA VAL A 183 11.12 2.53 8.15
C VAL A 183 9.75 3.00 8.63
N ILE A 184 9.38 4.26 8.34
CA ILE A 184 8.07 4.82 8.73
C ILE A 184 6.94 4.01 8.11
N SER A 185 7.01 3.74 6.80
CA SER A 185 6.00 2.92 6.11
C SER A 185 5.92 1.50 6.70
N SER A 186 7.06 0.89 7.02
CA SER A 186 7.10 -0.45 7.64
C SER A 186 6.44 -0.47 9.03
N ILE A 187 6.65 0.56 9.86
CA ILE A 187 5.98 0.71 11.17
C ILE A 187 4.47 0.86 11.00
N MET A 188 4.03 1.68 10.03
CA MET A 188 2.62 1.84 9.72
C MET A 188 1.99 0.50 9.29
N GLY A 189 2.65 -0.25 8.42
CA GLY A 189 2.23 -1.59 8.01
C GLY A 189 2.10 -2.55 9.19
N ALA A 190 3.13 -2.63 10.05
CA ALA A 190 3.15 -3.48 11.23
C ALA A 190 1.99 -3.16 12.20
N GLN A 191 1.74 -1.88 12.47
CA GLN A 191 0.60 -1.44 13.28
C GLN A 191 -0.76 -1.86 12.69
N THR A 192 -0.89 -1.84 11.36
CA THR A 192 -2.13 -2.29 10.68
C THR A 192 -2.36 -3.78 10.89
N HIS A 193 -1.32 -4.59 10.67
CA HIS A 193 -1.40 -6.03 10.88
C HIS A 193 -1.65 -6.38 12.34
N TRP A 194 -0.99 -5.69 13.27
CA TRP A 194 -1.22 -5.87 14.71
C TRP A 194 -2.69 -5.62 15.09
N LYS A 195 -3.27 -4.50 14.64
CA LYS A 195 -4.68 -4.19 14.90
C LYS A 195 -5.63 -5.20 14.25
N LYS A 196 -5.28 -5.77 13.10
CA LYS A 196 -6.10 -6.79 12.44
C LYS A 196 -6.15 -8.11 13.22
N VAL A 197 -5.06 -8.45 13.92
CA VAL A 197 -4.94 -9.69 14.70
C VAL A 197 -5.44 -9.52 16.14
N ASN A 198 -5.14 -8.38 16.77
CA ASN A 198 -5.37 -8.14 18.21
C ASN A 198 -6.44 -7.09 18.51
N GLY A 199 -7.04 -6.46 17.49
CA GLY A 199 -8.16 -5.56 17.70
C GLY A 199 -9.41 -6.35 18.10
N THR A 200 -10.02 -6.02 19.24
CA THR A 200 -11.38 -6.44 19.56
C THR A 200 -12.31 -5.98 18.43
N LYS A 201 -13.16 -6.91 17.95
CA LYS A 201 -14.11 -6.67 16.85
C LYS A 201 -15.05 -5.52 17.16
#